data_AF-A0A6J1C889-F1
#
_entry.id   AF-A0A6J1C889-F1
#
_cell.length_a   1.000
_cell.length_b   1.000
_cell.length_c   1.000
_cell.angle_alpha   90.00
_cell.angle_beta   90.00
_cell.angle_gamma   90.00
#
_symmetry.space_group_name_H-M   'P 1'
#
loop_
_entity.id
_entity.type
_entity.pdbx_description
1 polymer ?
#
loop_
_entity_poly.entity_id
_entity_poly.type
_entity_poly.pdbx_seq_one_letter_code
_entity_poly.pdbx_strand_id
1 'polypeptide(L)'
;MLFQDPISKEQPVASLPSSNNSDGLDDGDVRVTCFSEAINDVPLHFQIICLSKQIYAWIGYNSAKFGNLYAAAPTRPNNTVSVTSILGGSSDNTGSSMARRLVLKTGLNIILASNIPKNSPMIEVAAEKMLVQKLVSLGYVRPKSEGPST
;
A
#
# COMPACT_ATOMS: atom_id res chain seq x y z
N MET A 1 1.98 -58.91 4.24
CA MET A 1 1.89 -57.87 3.20
C MET A 1 1.14 -56.68 3.79
N LEU A 2 1.71 -55.49 3.62
CA LEU A 2 1.08 -54.16 3.62
C LEU A 2 0.69 -53.52 4.98
N PHE A 3 1.64 -52.71 5.46
CA PHE A 3 1.55 -51.33 5.97
C PHE A 3 0.17 -50.65 5.97
N GLN A 4 -0.17 -49.97 7.08
CA GLN A 4 -0.54 -48.54 7.08
C GLN A 4 -0.47 -47.95 8.51
N ASP A 5 -0.08 -46.68 8.57
CA ASP A 5 0.55 -45.89 9.63
C ASP A 5 -0.33 -45.48 10.83
N PRO A 6 0.27 -45.14 12.00
CA PRO A 6 -0.46 -44.51 13.09
C PRO A 6 -0.70 -43.02 12.80
N ILE A 7 -1.94 -42.58 12.98
CA ILE A 7 -2.38 -41.17 12.94
C ILE A 7 -1.63 -40.37 14.03
N SER A 8 -0.75 -39.47 13.59
CA SER A 8 -0.19 -38.40 14.42
C SER A 8 -1.28 -37.37 14.69
N LYS A 9 -1.73 -37.28 15.94
CA LYS A 9 -2.47 -36.12 16.43
C LYS A 9 -1.46 -35.01 16.75
N GLU A 10 -1.33 -34.03 15.85
CA GLU A 10 -0.65 -32.78 16.18
C GLU A 10 -1.48 -31.98 17.19
N GLN A 11 -0.80 -31.55 18.26
CA GLN A 11 -1.31 -30.63 19.27
C GLN A 11 -1.46 -29.22 18.70
N PRO A 12 -2.42 -28.41 19.16
CA PRO A 12 -2.50 -27.01 18.75
C PRO A 12 -1.35 -26.23 19.39
N VAL A 13 -0.50 -25.64 18.55
CA VAL A 13 0.60 -24.76 18.94
C VAL A 13 0.03 -23.50 19.60
N ALA A 14 0.51 -23.21 20.80
CA ALA A 14 0.12 -22.09 21.63
C ALA A 14 0.24 -20.74 20.89
N SER A 15 -0.83 -19.94 20.94
CA SER A 15 -0.82 -18.53 20.54
C SER A 15 0.03 -17.72 21.51
N LEU A 16 1.14 -17.16 21.03
CA LEU A 16 1.93 -16.17 21.74
C LEU A 16 1.14 -14.85 21.88
N PRO A 17 1.10 -14.22 23.07
CA PRO A 17 0.53 -12.89 23.21
C PRO A 17 1.53 -11.84 22.72
N SER A 18 1.19 -11.13 21.65
CA SER A 18 1.93 -9.93 21.24
C SER A 18 1.62 -8.79 22.20
N SER A 19 2.42 -8.66 23.25
CA SER A 19 2.58 -7.40 23.97
C SER A 19 3.90 -6.78 23.56
N ASN A 20 3.86 -5.55 23.05
CA ASN A 20 4.75 -4.49 23.52
C ASN A 20 4.32 -3.15 22.94
N ASN A 21 3.84 -2.28 23.82
CA ASN A 21 3.99 -0.84 23.67
C ASN A 21 5.45 -0.50 23.89
N SER A 22 6.10 0.06 22.88
CA SER A 22 7.34 0.81 23.05
C SER A 22 7.26 2.05 22.17
N ASP A 23 6.99 3.20 22.80
CA ASP A 23 7.35 4.51 22.25
C ASP A 23 8.86 4.53 22.07
N GLY A 24 9.30 4.41 20.82
CA GLY A 24 10.68 4.50 20.40
C GLY A 24 10.70 4.97 18.95
N LEU A 25 11.47 6.01 18.67
CA LEU A 25 11.68 6.53 17.31
C LEU A 25 12.22 5.39 16.43
N ASP A 26 11.38 4.92 15.50
CA ASP A 26 11.59 3.74 14.67
C ASP A 26 12.84 3.90 13.78
N ASP A 27 13.93 3.26 14.22
CA ASP A 27 15.18 3.11 13.51
C ASP A 27 15.01 2.03 12.43
N GLY A 28 14.58 2.45 11.25
CA GLY A 28 14.77 1.67 10.02
C GLY A 28 13.96 0.36 9.88
N ASP A 29 12.98 0.07 10.73
CA ASP A 29 12.18 -1.16 10.60
C ASP A 29 11.27 -1.11 9.37
N VAL A 30 11.27 -2.20 8.60
CA VAL A 30 10.46 -2.33 7.39
C VAL A 30 9.10 -2.87 7.79
N ARG A 31 8.06 -2.03 7.72
CA ARG A 31 6.70 -2.43 8.08
C ARG A 31 5.93 -2.93 6.87
N VAL A 32 5.49 -4.18 6.91
CA VAL A 32 4.66 -4.78 5.85
C VAL A 32 3.22 -4.92 6.34
N THR A 33 2.27 -4.50 5.51
CA THR A 33 0.83 -4.60 5.81
C THR A 33 0.08 -5.09 4.59
N CYS A 34 -0.65 -6.19 4.75
CA CYS A 34 -1.50 -6.77 3.70
C CYS A 34 -2.96 -6.73 4.15
N PHE A 35 -3.87 -6.41 3.23
CA PHE A 35 -5.31 -6.47 3.48
C PHE A 35 -6.08 -6.63 2.17
N SER A 36 -7.35 -6.97 2.27
CA SER A 36 -8.22 -7.14 1.11
C SER A 36 -9.63 -6.69 1.45
N GLU A 37 -10.33 -6.14 0.47
CA GLU A 37 -11.70 -5.66 0.61
C GLU A 37 -12.45 -5.84 -0.70
N ALA A 38 -13.74 -6.16 -0.61
CA ALA A 38 -14.60 -6.34 -1.76
C ALA A 38 -15.31 -5.02 -2.10
N ILE A 39 -15.15 -4.56 -3.34
CA ILE A 39 -15.86 -3.39 -3.87
C ILE A 39 -16.73 -3.86 -5.03
N ASN A 40 -18.06 -3.69 -4.90
CA ASN A 40 -19.03 -4.20 -5.86
C ASN A 40 -18.84 -5.70 -6.15
N ASP A 41 -18.67 -6.50 -5.10
CA ASP A 41 -18.40 -7.95 -5.14
C ASP A 41 -17.09 -8.37 -5.85
N VAL A 42 -16.20 -7.41 -6.16
CA VAL A 42 -14.88 -7.71 -6.69
C VAL A 42 -13.80 -7.50 -5.63
N PRO A 43 -12.96 -8.51 -5.33
CA PRO A 43 -11.90 -8.35 -4.34
C PRO A 43 -10.78 -7.45 -4.87
N LEU A 44 -10.42 -6.46 -4.05
CA LEU A 44 -9.19 -5.71 -4.15
C LEU A 44 -8.21 -6.20 -3.09
N HIS A 45 -6.98 -6.43 -3.51
CA HIS A 45 -5.89 -6.83 -2.64
C HIS A 45 -4.87 -5.70 -2.53
N PHE A 46 -4.42 -5.44 -1.31
CA PHE A 46 -3.47 -4.39 -1.02
C PHE A 46 -2.27 -4.96 -0.28
N GLN A 47 -1.10 -4.49 -0.66
CA GLN A 47 0.14 -4.72 0.07
C GLN A 47 0.90 -3.40 0.18
N ILE A 48 1.23 -3.01 1.40
CA ILE A 48 1.98 -1.80 1.72
C ILE A 48 3.26 -2.23 2.40
N ILE A 49 4.39 -1.76 1.89
CA ILE A 49 5.70 -1.90 2.52
C ILE A 49 6.21 -0.50 2.79
N CYS A 50 6.38 -0.18 4.06
CA CYS A 50 6.86 1.11 4.49
C CYS A 50 8.32 1.00 4.93
N LEU A 51 9.16 1.78 4.27
CA LEU A 51 10.56 1.98 4.60
C LEU A 51 10.74 3.38 5.22
N SER A 52 11.93 3.65 5.75
CA SER A 52 12.23 4.90 6.46
C SER A 52 11.92 6.19 5.68
N LYS A 53 12.08 6.19 4.35
CA LYS A 53 11.85 7.38 3.48
C LYS A 53 11.05 7.07 2.22
N GLN A 54 10.49 5.86 2.13
CA GLN A 54 9.80 5.39 0.94
C GLN A 54 8.65 4.48 1.32
N ILE A 55 7.58 4.54 0.54
CA ILE A 55 6.46 3.61 0.64
C ILE A 55 6.36 2.87 -0.70
N TYR A 56 6.33 1.55 -0.64
CA TYR A 56 5.86 0.72 -1.74
C TYR A 56 4.41 0.34 -1.47
N ALA A 57 3.54 0.54 -2.45
CA ALA A 57 2.14 0.13 -2.39
C ALA A 57 1.80 -0.69 -3.64
N TRP A 58 1.12 -1.80 -3.46
CA TRP A 58 0.61 -2.66 -4.52
C TRP A 58 -0.90 -2.80 -4.39
N ILE A 59 -1.59 -2.69 -5.52
CA ILE A 59 -3.04 -2.86 -5.63
C ILE A 59 -3.34 -3.90 -6.72
N GLY A 60 -3.86 -5.04 -6.31
CA GLY A 60 -4.37 -6.09 -7.18
C GLY A 60 -5.89 -6.01 -7.31
N TYR A 61 -6.40 -6.24 -8.52
CA TYR A 61 -7.83 -6.28 -8.83
C TYR A 61 -8.25 -7.65 -9.33
N ASN A 62 -9.23 -8.27 -8.67
CA ASN A 62 -9.82 -9.59 -8.96
C ASN A 62 -8.82 -10.77 -8.90
N SER A 63 -7.74 -10.67 -9.67
CA SER A 63 -6.57 -11.54 -9.63
C SER A 63 -5.38 -10.72 -9.11
N ALA A 64 -4.55 -11.34 -8.27
CA ALA A 64 -3.31 -10.75 -7.73
C ALA A 64 -2.22 -10.61 -8.81
N LYS A 65 -2.54 -9.95 -9.92
CA LYS A 65 -1.62 -9.69 -11.02
C LYS A 65 -0.83 -8.43 -10.75
N PHE A 66 0.44 -8.47 -11.12
CA PHE A 66 1.27 -7.28 -11.18
C PHE A 66 0.85 -6.43 -12.37
N GLY A 67 0.58 -5.15 -12.13
CA GLY A 67 0.13 -4.20 -13.14
C GLY A 67 1.22 -3.20 -13.51
N ASN A 68 0.79 -1.98 -13.84
CA ASN A 68 1.70 -0.89 -14.11
C ASN A 68 2.39 -0.42 -12.81
N LEU A 69 3.66 -0.04 -12.92
CA LEU A 69 4.50 0.41 -11.82
C LEU A 69 4.89 1.87 -12.03
N TYR A 70 4.60 2.70 -11.04
CA TYR A 70 4.87 4.12 -11.05
C TYR A 70 5.78 4.49 -9.90
N ALA A 71 6.77 5.35 -10.16
CA ALA A 71 7.57 5.98 -9.12
C ALA A 71 7.23 7.46 -9.06
N ALA A 72 6.94 7.95 -7.87
CA ALA A 72 6.65 9.34 -7.59
C ALA A 72 7.53 9.85 -6.45
N ALA A 73 8.08 11.05 -6.60
CA ALA A 73 8.92 11.67 -5.58
C ALA A 73 8.67 13.18 -5.49
N PRO A 74 8.72 13.77 -4.28
CA PRO A 74 8.67 15.20 -4.13
C PRO A 74 9.97 15.83 -4.64
N THR A 75 9.86 16.94 -5.35
CA THR A 75 10.98 17.71 -5.89
C THR A 75 11.04 19.07 -5.20
N ARG A 76 12.24 19.41 -4.71
CA ARG A 76 12.54 20.72 -4.14
C ARG A 76 13.16 21.61 -5.24
N PRO A 77 13.00 22.95 -5.19
CA PRO A 77 12.36 23.74 -4.13
C PRO A 77 10.84 23.93 -4.28
N ASN A 78 10.23 23.62 -5.43
CA ASN A 78 8.87 24.08 -5.76
C ASN A 78 7.70 23.21 -5.25
N ASN A 79 7.95 22.28 -4.31
CA ASN A 79 6.97 21.29 -3.83
C ASN A 79 6.20 20.56 -4.95
N THR A 80 6.83 20.45 -6.12
CA THR A 80 6.31 19.73 -7.27
C THR A 80 6.57 18.23 -7.09
N VAL A 81 5.74 17.38 -7.68
CA VAL A 81 5.95 15.92 -7.63
C VAL A 81 6.27 15.45 -9.03
N SER A 82 7.42 14.79 -9.17
CA SER A 82 7.81 14.10 -10.40
C SER A 82 7.28 12.67 -10.34
N VAL A 83 6.69 12.22 -11.43
CA VAL A 83 6.18 10.85 -11.57
C VAL A 83 6.72 10.25 -12.85
N THR A 84 7.11 8.99 -12.80
CA THR A 84 7.54 8.22 -13.96
C THR A 84 6.89 6.83 -13.95
N SER A 85 6.54 6.32 -15.12
CA SER A 85 6.15 4.92 -15.30
C SER A 85 7.41 4.09 -15.45
N ILE A 86 7.65 3.14 -14.53
CA ILE A 86 8.78 2.21 -14.59
C ILE A 86 8.42 1.00 -15.44
N LEU A 87 7.21 0.48 -15.25
CA LEU A 87 6.69 -0.68 -15.95
C LEU A 87 5.26 -0.39 -16.39
N GLY A 88 4.96 -0.62 -17.66
CA GLY A 88 3.68 -0.24 -18.25
C GLY A 88 3.89 0.76 -19.38
N GLY A 89 3.72 0.27 -20.62
CA GLY A 89 3.89 1.03 -21.85
C GLY A 89 2.60 1.61 -22.41
N SER A 90 1.48 1.47 -21.71
CA SER A 90 0.23 2.13 -22.10
C SER A 90 0.18 3.54 -21.50
N SER A 91 -0.36 4.49 -22.26
CA SER A 91 -0.44 5.93 -21.93
C SER A 91 -1.38 6.27 -20.76
N ASP A 92 -1.81 5.29 -19.98
CA ASP A 92 -2.71 5.50 -18.85
C ASP A 92 -2.00 6.14 -17.66
N ASN A 93 -2.35 7.40 -17.46
CA ASN A 93 -1.88 8.27 -16.38
C ASN A 93 -2.63 8.07 -15.05
N THR A 94 -3.52 7.08 -14.98
CA THR A 94 -4.37 6.76 -13.82
C THR A 94 -3.52 6.51 -12.58
N GLY A 95 -2.61 5.54 -12.64
CA GLY A 95 -1.68 5.25 -11.56
C GLY A 95 -0.69 6.39 -11.31
N SER A 96 -0.27 7.13 -12.34
CA SER A 96 0.59 8.30 -12.18
C SER A 96 -0.06 9.39 -11.33
N SER A 97 -1.35 9.64 -11.54
CA SER A 97 -2.12 10.66 -10.83
C SER A 97 -2.33 10.26 -9.36
N MET A 98 -2.61 8.99 -9.10
CA MET A 98 -2.72 8.43 -7.75
C MET A 98 -1.39 8.52 -7.01
N ALA A 99 -0.29 8.05 -7.62
CA ALA A 99 1.05 8.13 -7.03
C ALA A 99 1.43 9.58 -6.69
N ARG A 100 1.12 10.53 -7.57
CA ARG A 100 1.31 11.97 -7.33
C ARG A 100 0.58 12.45 -6.08
N ARG A 101 -0.72 12.13 -5.96
CA ARG A 101 -1.54 12.55 -4.82
C ARG A 101 -1.06 11.92 -3.51
N LEU A 102 -0.62 10.67 -3.54
CA LEU A 102 -0.08 10.00 -2.36
C LEU A 102 1.23 10.66 -1.88
N VAL A 103 2.13 11.06 -2.79
CA VAL A 103 3.35 11.81 -2.43
C VAL A 103 2.99 13.14 -1.79
N LEU A 104 2.02 13.88 -2.34
CA LEU A 104 1.58 15.14 -1.76
C LEU A 104 0.96 14.98 -0.36
N LYS A 105 0.33 13.83 -0.08
CA LYS A 105 -0.27 13.53 1.23
C LYS A 105 0.74 13.04 2.27
N THR A 106 1.73 12.24 1.85
CA THR A 106 2.71 11.61 2.75
C THR A 106 3.98 12.42 2.90
N GLY A 107 4.36 13.19 1.88
CA GLY A 107 5.67 13.83 1.78
C GLY A 107 6.82 12.86 1.51
N LEU A 108 6.53 11.59 1.19
CA LEU A 108 7.52 10.52 1.00
C LEU A 108 7.61 10.09 -0.46
N ASN A 109 8.70 9.39 -0.80
CA ASN A 109 8.82 8.74 -2.10
C ASN A 109 7.84 7.56 -2.17
N ILE A 110 7.15 7.41 -3.29
CA ILE A 110 6.15 6.35 -3.46
C ILE A 110 6.45 5.55 -4.72
N ILE A 111 6.45 4.23 -4.54
CA ILE A 111 6.41 3.27 -5.64
C ILE A 111 5.02 2.62 -5.60
N LEU A 112 4.22 2.83 -6.64
CA LEU A 112 2.86 2.32 -6.73
C LEU A 112 2.76 1.32 -7.87
N ALA A 113 2.44 0.07 -7.55
CA ALA A 113 2.03 -0.93 -8.51
C ALA A 113 0.50 -1.04 -8.50
N SER A 114 -0.16 -0.88 -9.65
CA SER A 114 -1.61 -1.01 -9.73
C SER A 114 -2.07 -1.74 -10.99
N ASN A 115 -3.00 -2.67 -10.81
CA ASN A 115 -3.65 -3.42 -11.88
C ASN A 115 -5.17 -3.16 -11.90
N ILE A 116 -5.60 -1.90 -11.80
CA ILE A 116 -7.03 -1.56 -11.74
C ILE A 116 -7.58 -1.38 -13.17
N PRO A 117 -8.76 -1.94 -13.50
CA PRO A 117 -9.35 -1.79 -14.82
C PRO A 117 -9.78 -0.34 -15.08
N LYS A 118 -9.41 0.17 -16.27
CA LYS A 118 -9.69 1.55 -16.70
C LYS A 118 -11.18 1.86 -16.90
N ASN A 119 -12.00 0.82 -17.09
CA ASN A 119 -13.43 0.99 -17.38
C ASN A 119 -14.27 1.23 -16.11
N SER A 120 -13.64 1.28 -14.92
CA SER A 120 -14.35 1.49 -13.66
C SER A 120 -13.68 2.56 -12.80
N PRO A 121 -13.92 3.86 -13.08
CA PRO A 121 -13.38 4.96 -12.29
C PRO A 121 -13.80 4.90 -10.82
N MET A 122 -14.96 4.29 -10.51
CA MET A 122 -15.41 4.08 -9.13
C MET A 122 -14.45 3.18 -8.33
N ILE A 123 -13.92 2.12 -8.95
CA ILE A 123 -13.02 1.17 -8.28
C ILE A 123 -11.66 1.83 -8.04
N GLU A 124 -11.19 2.65 -8.97
CA GLU A 124 -9.95 3.42 -8.80
C GLU A 124 -10.04 4.38 -7.60
N VAL A 125 -11.10 5.19 -7.56
CA VAL A 125 -11.30 6.17 -6.47
C VAL A 125 -11.43 5.47 -5.12
N ALA A 126 -12.15 4.34 -5.09
CA ALA A 126 -12.33 3.59 -3.86
C ALA A 126 -11.01 2.93 -3.41
N ALA A 127 -10.23 2.35 -4.33
CA ALA A 127 -8.91 1.79 -4.03
C ALA A 127 -7.95 2.85 -3.48
N GLU A 128 -7.93 4.06 -4.07
CA GLU A 128 -7.12 5.16 -3.56
C GLU A 128 -7.57 5.57 -2.16
N LYS A 129 -8.88 5.74 -1.94
CA LYS A 129 -9.43 6.14 -0.65
C LYS A 129 -9.05 5.16 0.45
N MET A 130 -9.16 3.87 0.16
CA MET A 130 -8.76 2.80 1.06
C MET A 130 -7.27 2.82 1.39
N LEU A 131 -6.42 2.96 0.36
CA LEU A 131 -4.98 3.05 0.55
C LEU A 131 -4.61 4.26 1.41
N VAL A 132 -5.19 5.44 1.14
CA VAL A 132 -4.98 6.65 1.93
C VAL A 132 -5.44 6.45 3.38
N GLN A 133 -6.63 5.88 3.59
CA GLN A 133 -7.15 5.62 4.93
C GLN A 133 -6.24 4.66 5.70
N LYS A 134 -5.71 3.63 5.05
CA LYS A 134 -4.74 2.72 5.68
C LYS A 134 -3.44 3.45 6.03
N LEU A 135 -2.89 4.27 5.13
CA LEU A 135 -1.69 5.06 5.41
C LEU A 135 -1.88 6.07 6.55
N VAL A 136 -3.07 6.66 6.69
CA VAL A 136 -3.44 7.49 7.85
C VAL A 136 -3.42 6.66 9.12
N SER A 137 -4.06 5.48 9.13
CA SER A 137 -4.09 4.59 10.31
C SER A 137 -2.71 4.10 10.75
N LEU A 138 -1.76 4.01 9.82
CA LEU A 138 -0.37 3.62 10.07
C LEU A 138 0.53 4.80 10.48
N GLY A 139 0.02 6.04 10.45
CA GLY A 139 0.76 7.25 10.83
C GLY A 139 1.61 7.87 9.71
N TYR A 140 1.48 7.44 8.46
CA TYR A 140 2.28 7.95 7.33
C TYR A 140 1.70 9.18 6.64
N VAL A 141 0.44 9.51 6.92
CA VAL A 141 -0.20 10.73 6.43
C VAL A 141 -0.49 11.60 7.63
N ARG A 142 0.15 12.77 7.69
CA ARG A 142 -0.13 13.77 8.73
C ARG A 142 -1.34 14.60 8.30
N PRO A 143 -2.31 14.87 9.18
CA PRO A 143 -3.31 15.89 8.89
C PRO A 143 -2.59 17.20 8.60
N LYS A 144 -3.00 17.89 7.53
CA LYS A 144 -2.45 19.19 7.16
C LYS A 144 -2.71 20.14 8.33
N SER A 145 -1.69 20.41 9.13
CA SER A 145 -1.75 21.48 10.13
C SER A 145 -1.98 22.77 9.36
N GLU A 146 -3.14 23.40 9.55
CA GLU A 146 -3.36 24.78 9.12
C GLU A 146 -2.28 25.62 9.79
N GLY A 147 -1.29 26.04 9.00
CA GLY A 147 -0.33 27.04 9.44
C GLY A 147 -1.07 28.36 9.65
N PRO A 148 -0.64 29.19 10.62
CA PRO A 148 -1.32 30.44 10.91
C PRO A 148 -1.27 31.34 9.67
N SER A 149 -2.44 31.79 9.25
CA SER A 149 -2.61 32.88 8.29
C SER A 149 -1.86 34.11 8.81
N THR A 150 -0.73 34.42 8.18
CA THR A 150 -0.09 35.75 8.28
C THR A 150 -0.81 36.74 7.39
#